data_AF-A0A0M3HH14-F1
#
_entry.id   AF-A0A0M3HH14-F1
#
_cell.length_a   1.000
_cell.length_b   1.000
_cell.length_c   1.000
_cell.angle_alpha   90.00
_cell.angle_beta   90.00
_cell.angle_gamma   90.00
#
_symmetry.space_group_name_H-M   'P 1'
#
loop_
_entity.id
_entity.type
_entity.pdbx_description
1 polymer ?
#
loop_
_entity_poly.entity_id
_entity_poly.type
_entity_poly.pdbx_seq_one_letter_code
_entity_poly.pdbx_strand_id
1 'polypeptide(L)'
;MASCFNMSMCLSRNHFRVYVYPDNNESTVSIVYANILKVLRESVYYTDDPSKACLFVLSIDTIDRDRKRFDEDLILQSLSSIFRNVLHRRKFT
;
A
#
# COMPACT_ATOMS: atom_id res chain seq x y z
N MET A 1 12.63 -10.78 -27.85
CA MET A 1 11.96 -9.84 -26.92
C MET A 1 10.73 -10.56 -26.37
N ALA A 2 10.68 -10.81 -25.07
CA ALA A 2 9.49 -11.40 -24.45
C ALA A 2 8.35 -10.37 -24.49
N SER A 3 7.17 -10.77 -24.95
CA SER A 3 5.96 -9.96 -24.89
C SER A 3 5.47 -9.92 -23.43
N CYS A 4 6.14 -9.14 -22.57
CA CYS A 4 5.79 -9.06 -21.14
C CYS A 4 4.39 -8.46 -20.91
N PHE A 5 3.87 -7.68 -21.86
CA PHE A 5 2.53 -7.11 -21.78
C PHE A 5 1.87 -7.11 -23.17
N ASN A 6 0.75 -7.81 -23.29
CA ASN A 6 -0.01 -7.88 -24.54
C ASN A 6 -1.16 -6.87 -24.53
N MET A 7 -0.88 -5.64 -24.99
CA MET A 7 -1.85 -4.53 -24.97
C MET A 7 -3.05 -4.77 -25.89
N SER A 8 -2.93 -5.65 -26.89
CA SER A 8 -4.03 -5.98 -27.82
C SER A 8 -5.24 -6.62 -27.12
N MET A 9 -5.01 -7.34 -26.02
CA MET A 9 -6.07 -7.92 -25.19
C MET A 9 -6.91 -6.84 -24.51
N CYS A 10 -6.29 -5.74 -24.07
CA CYS A 10 -7.00 -4.65 -23.40
C CYS A 10 -7.71 -3.69 -24.35
N LEU A 11 -7.19 -3.49 -25.56
CA LEU A 11 -7.74 -2.53 -26.54
C LEU A 11 -8.98 -3.07 -27.27
N SER A 12 -9.27 -4.36 -27.10
CA SER A 12 -10.49 -4.98 -27.63
C SER A 12 -11.71 -4.46 -26.86
N ARG A 13 -12.62 -3.78 -27.57
CA ARG A 13 -13.72 -2.94 -27.01
C ARG A 13 -14.58 -3.56 -25.89
N ASN A 14 -14.60 -4.89 -25.74
CA ASN A 14 -15.40 -5.60 -24.73
C ASN A 14 -14.59 -6.46 -23.74
N HIS A 15 -13.26 -6.35 -23.74
CA HIS A 15 -12.39 -7.28 -23.00
C HIS A 15 -11.49 -6.60 -21.96
N PHE A 16 -11.74 -5.33 -21.64
CA PHE A 16 -11.01 -4.69 -20.55
C PHE A 16 -11.41 -5.32 -19.22
N ARG A 17 -10.54 -6.20 -18.72
CA ARG A 17 -10.73 -6.95 -17.49
C ARG A 17 -9.54 -6.77 -16.57
N VAL A 18 -9.82 -6.52 -15.31
CA VAL A 18 -8.83 -6.26 -14.26
C VAL A 18 -8.90 -7.37 -13.24
N TYR A 19 -7.76 -8.02 -13.01
CA TYR A 19 -7.58 -8.95 -11.90
C TYR A 19 -6.87 -8.24 -10.76
N VAL A 20 -7.45 -8.33 -9.56
CA VAL A 20 -6.86 -7.82 -8.33
C VAL A 20 -6.34 -9.00 -7.54
N TYR A 21 -5.05 -8.99 -7.17
CA TYR A 21 -4.49 -10.05 -6.34
C TYR A 21 -5.22 -10.16 -4.99
N PRO A 22 -5.28 -11.36 -4.39
CA PRO A 22 -5.82 -11.54 -3.05
C PRO A 22 -5.08 -10.69 -2.02
N ASP A 23 -5.77 -10.27 -0.96
CA ASP A 23 -5.16 -9.50 0.11
C ASP A 23 -4.19 -10.38 0.91
N ASN A 24 -2.97 -9.89 1.10
CA ASN A 24 -1.96 -10.55 1.94
C ASN A 24 -2.10 -10.01 3.37
N ASN A 25 -2.28 -10.89 4.35
CA ASN A 25 -2.47 -10.52 5.76
C ASN A 25 -1.29 -9.77 6.40
N GLU A 26 -0.15 -9.69 5.70
CA GLU A 26 1.10 -9.16 6.23
C GLU A 26 1.34 -7.67 5.88
N SER A 27 0.55 -7.09 4.97
CA SER A 27 0.78 -5.74 4.46
C SER A 27 -0.30 -4.74 4.89
N THR A 28 0.09 -3.71 5.65
CA THR A 28 -0.75 -2.55 5.92
C THR A 28 -0.88 -1.70 4.66
N VAL A 29 -2.09 -1.55 4.13
CA VAL A 29 -2.41 -0.76 2.93
C VAL A 29 -2.93 0.61 3.36
N SER A 30 -2.54 1.70 2.67
CA SER A 30 -3.10 3.02 2.97
C SER A 30 -4.62 3.05 2.70
N ILE A 31 -5.33 3.92 3.41
CA ILE A 31 -6.79 4.09 3.23
C ILE A 31 -7.12 4.44 1.77
N VAL A 32 -6.27 5.25 1.13
CA VAL A 32 -6.43 5.66 -0.27
C VAL A 32 -6.32 4.45 -1.20
N TYR A 33 -5.28 3.63 -1.05
CA TYR A 33 -5.12 2.46 -1.91
C TYR A 33 -6.19 1.39 -1.64
N ALA A 34 -6.58 1.20 -0.39
CA ALA A 34 -7.68 0.31 -0.03
C ALA A 34 -9.00 0.72 -0.72
N ASN A 35 -9.30 2.01 -0.78
CA ASN A 35 -10.46 2.53 -1.52
C ASN A 35 -10.34 2.29 -3.03
N ILE A 36 -9.15 2.44 -3.61
CA ILE A 36 -8.91 2.12 -5.02
C ILE A 36 -9.17 0.63 -5.29
N LEU A 37 -8.62 -0.26 -4.47
CA LEU A 37 -8.84 -1.71 -4.61
C LEU A 37 -10.32 -2.08 -4.49
N LYS A 38 -11.04 -1.44 -3.57
CA LYS A 38 -12.49 -1.62 -3.41
C LYS A 38 -13.25 -1.23 -4.68
N VAL A 39 -13.02 -0.02 -5.20
CA VAL A 39 -13.69 0.48 -6.42
C VAL A 39 -13.39 -0.44 -7.62
N LEU A 40 -12.16 -0.93 -7.75
CA LEU A 40 -11.80 -1.87 -8.81
C LEU A 40 -12.58 -3.19 -8.70
N ARG A 41 -12.65 -3.78 -7.50
CA ARG A 41 -13.38 -5.04 -7.24
C ARG A 41 -14.89 -4.92 -7.45
N GLU A 42 -15.47 -3.76 -7.17
CA GLU A 42 -16.90 -3.48 -7.37
C GLU A 42 -17.23 -3.06 -8.81
N SER A 43 -16.22 -2.77 -9.64
CA SER A 43 -16.43 -2.32 -11.01
C SER A 43 -16.83 -3.45 -11.96
N VAL A 44 -17.48 -3.08 -13.07
CA VAL A 44 -17.80 -4.00 -14.18
C VAL A 44 -16.57 -4.61 -14.86
N TYR A 45 -15.39 -4.00 -14.63
CA TYR A 45 -14.12 -4.45 -15.21
C TYR A 45 -13.48 -5.57 -14.39
N TYR A 46 -13.91 -5.81 -13.15
CA TYR A 46 -13.34 -6.86 -12.32
C TYR A 46 -13.52 -8.26 -12.93
N THR A 47 -12.53 -9.12 -12.72
CA THR A 47 -12.62 -10.56 -12.93
C THR A 47 -11.81 -11.30 -11.87
N ASP A 48 -12.35 -12.44 -11.42
CA ASP A 48 -11.69 -13.42 -10.56
C ASP A 48 -10.86 -14.46 -11.34
N ASP A 49 -10.98 -14.47 -12.67
CA ASP A 49 -10.23 -15.35 -13.57
C ASP A 49 -9.05 -14.60 -14.19
N PRO A 50 -7.80 -14.87 -13.76
CA PRO A 50 -6.62 -14.19 -14.28
C PRO A 50 -6.39 -14.43 -15.77
N SER A 51 -6.94 -15.51 -16.35
CA SER A 51 -6.83 -15.83 -17.78
C SER A 51 -7.67 -14.89 -18.65
N LYS A 52 -8.70 -14.27 -18.07
CA LYS A 52 -9.57 -13.28 -18.74
C LYS A 52 -9.07 -11.86 -18.56
N ALA A 53 -8.16 -11.64 -17.61
CA ALA A 53 -7.64 -10.32 -17.29
C ALA A 53 -6.59 -9.87 -18.31
N CYS A 54 -6.57 -8.58 -18.57
CA CYS A 54 -5.54 -7.94 -19.38
C CYS A 54 -4.70 -6.96 -18.53
N LEU A 55 -5.20 -6.55 -17.36
CA LEU A 55 -4.51 -5.73 -16.37
C LEU A 55 -4.50 -6.43 -15.01
N PHE A 56 -3.36 -6.38 -14.32
CA PHE A 56 -3.14 -6.98 -13.02
C PHE A 56 -2.79 -5.91 -12.00
N VAL A 57 -3.51 -5.88 -10.88
CA VAL A 57 -3.32 -4.91 -9.79
C VAL A 57 -2.97 -5.67 -8.51
N LEU A 58 -1.86 -5.30 -7.89
CA LEU A 58 -1.41 -5.89 -6.62
C LEU A 58 -2.33 -5.45 -5.48
N SER A 59 -2.48 -6.29 -4.46
CA SER A 59 -3.17 -5.94 -3.20
C SER A 59 -2.27 -5.18 -2.21
N ILE A 60 -1.00 -4.96 -2.57
CA ILE A 60 -0.03 -4.25 -1.73
C ILE A 60 0.09 -2.79 -2.17
N ASP A 61 0.17 -1.88 -1.20
CA ASP A 61 0.38 -0.47 -1.47
C ASP A 61 1.83 -0.21 -1.88
N THR A 62 2.06 -0.11 -3.19
CA THR A 62 3.38 0.23 -3.74
C THR A 62 3.56 1.74 -3.97
N ILE A 63 2.51 2.53 -3.72
CA ILE A 63 2.45 3.97 -4.05
C ILE A 63 2.95 4.81 -2.87
N ASP A 64 2.88 4.29 -1.65
CA ASP A 64 3.42 4.96 -0.45
C ASP A 64 4.94 4.69 -0.25
N ARG A 65 5.77 5.24 -1.15
CA ARG A 65 7.24 5.27 -0.97
C ARG A 65 7.71 6.41 -0.06
N ASP A 66 6.80 7.30 0.33
CA ASP A 66 7.04 8.37 1.30
C ASP A 66 6.43 8.02 2.66
N ARG A 67 6.77 6.84 3.20
CA ARG A 67 6.79 6.71 4.67
C ARG A 67 7.80 7.73 5.17
N LYS A 68 7.36 8.96 5.41
CA LYS A 68 8.02 9.84 6.37
C LYS A 68 8.04 9.01 7.64
N ARG A 69 9.23 8.53 7.95
CA ARG A 69 9.58 7.90 9.21
C ARG A 69 9.38 8.95 10.30
N PHE A 70 8.13 9.25 10.62
CA PHE A 70 7.77 9.71 11.94
C PHE A 70 7.83 8.45 12.80
N ASP A 71 9.08 8.15 13.16
CA ASP A 71 9.44 7.21 14.19
C ASP A 71 8.87 7.82 15.49
N GLU A 72 7.57 7.64 15.73
CA GLU A 72 6.91 7.98 16.99
C GLU A 72 7.69 7.33 18.16
N ASP A 73 8.30 6.18 17.93
CA ASP A 73 9.21 5.52 18.87
C ASP A 73 10.50 6.32 19.12
N LEU A 74 11.09 6.99 18.11
CA LEU A 74 12.29 7.82 18.30
C LEU A 74 11.97 9.14 19.02
N ILE A 75 10.78 9.71 18.78
CA ILE A 75 10.30 10.90 19.51
C ILE A 75 10.07 10.54 20.98
N LEU A 76 9.39 9.42 21.27
CA LEU A 76 9.17 8.97 22.65
C LEU A 76 10.48 8.59 23.35
N GLN A 77 11.44 7.97 22.66
CA GLN A 77 12.77 7.69 23.22
C GLN A 77 13.57 8.97 23.49
N SER A 78 13.53 9.95 22.59
CA SER A 78 14.18 11.26 22.77
C SER A 78 13.54 12.05 23.92
N LEU A 79 12.21 12.09 23.99
CA LEU A 79 11.47 12.74 25.07
C LEU A 79 11.72 12.05 26.42
N SER A 80 11.77 10.71 26.48
CA SER A 80 12.09 9.98 27.71
C SER A 80 13.51 10.27 28.22
N SER A 81 14.46 10.50 27.31
CA SER A 81 15.86 10.81 27.62
C SER A 81 15.99 12.25 28.12
N ILE A 82 15.26 13.18 27.51
CA ILE A 82 15.16 14.58 27.95
C ILE A 82 14.50 14.65 29.34
N PHE A 83 13.38 13.96 29.54
CA PHE A 83 12.70 13.93 30.85
C PHE A 83 13.58 13.35 31.95
N ARG A 84 14.33 12.25 31.69
CA ARG A 84 15.30 11.71 32.65
C ARG A 84 16.41 12.70 33.01
N ASN A 85 16.97 13.40 32.03
CA ASN A 85 18.02 14.39 32.28
C ASN A 85 17.51 15.62 33.05
N VAL A 86 16.27 16.07 32.80
CA VAL A 86 15.65 17.18 33.54
C VAL A 86 15.31 16.77 34.97
N LEU A 87 14.81 15.55 35.19
CA LEU A 87 14.51 15.04 36.54
C LEU A 87 15.78 14.84 37.36
N HIS A 88 16.87 14.37 36.74
CA HIS A 88 18.16 14.19 37.41
C HIS A 88 18.81 15.53 37.78
N ARG A 89 18.66 16.58 36.95
CA ARG A 89 19.14 17.93 37.30
C ARG A 89 18.34 18.62 38.41
N ARG A 90 17.07 18.26 38.62
CA ARG A 90 16.25 18.79 39.73
C ARG A 90 16.52 18.17 41.10
N LYS A 91 17.26 17.05 41.19
CA LYS A 91 17.62 16.42 42.47
C LYS A 91 18.91 16.97 43.11
N PHE A 92 19.60 17.91 42.46
CA PHE A 92 20.90 18.45 42.90
C PHE A 92 20.92 19.99 43.06
N THR A 93 19.75 20.61 43.22
CA THR A 93 19.60 22.01 43.68
C THR A 93 18.69 22.05 44.88
#